data_AF-A0A3C0CAS3-F1
#
_entry.id   AF-A0A3C0CAS3-F1
#
_cell.length_a   1.000
_cell.length_b   1.000
_cell.length_c   1.000
_cell.angle_alpha   90.00
_cell.angle_beta   90.00
_cell.angle_gamma   90.00
#
_symmetry.space_group_name_H-M   'P 1'
#
loop_
_entity.id
_entity.type
_entity.pdbx_description
1 polymer ?
#
loop_
_entity_poly.entity_id
_entity_poly.type
_entity_poly.pdbx_seq_one_letter_code
_entity_poly.pdbx_strand_id
1 'polypeptide(L)'
;ITDDCAFPMMSDECWHKVMRTNLDGFYNTVNPLVMPMISQRQGGRIIAVSSVSGIIGNRGQVNYSASKAGLIGAVKALAVELAKRKITVNCVAPGLIDTEMAELDEFAMKIAMNMIPMQRTGKPEEVAGVISFLMSDDASYVTRQVISVNGGMI
;
A
#
# COMPACT_ATOMS: atom_id res chain seq x y z
N ILE A 1 3.87 9.85 0.86
CA ILE A 1 4.95 10.61 0.19
C ILE A 1 6.15 9.70 -0.07
N THR A 2 7.03 10.12 -0.96
CA THR A 2 8.38 9.59 -1.20
C THR A 2 9.41 10.70 -0.95
N ASP A 3 10.66 10.33 -0.68
CA ASP A 3 11.78 11.27 -0.51
C ASP A 3 13.06 10.50 -0.88
N ASP A 4 13.22 10.30 -2.19
CA ASP A 4 14.03 9.24 -2.76
C ASP A 4 15.47 9.69 -2.96
N CYS A 5 16.41 8.89 -2.48
CA CYS A 5 17.83 9.11 -2.67
C CYS A 5 18.60 7.79 -2.47
N ALA A 6 19.83 7.74 -3.00
CA ALA A 6 20.72 6.63 -2.68
C ALA A 6 20.92 6.55 -1.16
N PHE A 7 20.84 5.36 -0.59
CA PHE A 7 20.86 5.18 0.86
C PHE A 7 22.04 5.86 1.59
N PRO A 8 23.28 5.87 1.05
CA PRO A 8 24.40 6.59 1.68
C PRO A 8 24.22 8.11 1.77
N MET A 9 23.33 8.69 0.96
CA MET A 9 23.00 10.12 0.97
C MET A 9 21.71 10.43 1.72
N MET A 10 21.05 9.40 2.29
CA MET A 10 19.78 9.57 2.98
C MET A 10 20.01 10.22 4.34
N SER A 11 19.46 11.42 4.51
CA SER A 11 19.45 12.08 5.81
C SER A 11 18.40 11.47 6.74
N ASP A 12 18.59 11.66 8.03
CA ASP A 12 17.60 11.29 9.05
C ASP A 12 16.25 11.98 8.79
N GLU A 13 16.26 13.22 8.26
CA GLU A 13 15.05 13.95 7.92
C GLU A 13 14.29 13.27 6.77
N CYS A 14 14.96 12.91 5.67
CA CYS A 14 14.35 12.17 4.56
C CYS A 14 13.76 10.83 5.03
N TRP A 15 14.46 10.13 5.93
CA TRP A 15 13.96 8.90 6.54
C TRP A 15 12.71 9.14 7.39
N HIS A 16 12.81 10.02 8.38
CA HIS A 16 11.74 10.24 9.35
C HIS A 16 10.49 10.84 8.73
N LYS A 17 10.64 11.75 7.77
CA LYS A 17 9.52 12.37 7.06
C LYS A 17 8.66 11.33 6.34
N VAL A 18 9.28 10.38 5.63
CA VAL A 18 8.58 9.30 4.92
C VAL A 18 7.94 8.32 5.92
N MET A 19 8.67 7.91 6.96
CA MET A 19 8.15 6.98 7.98
C MET A 19 6.95 7.56 8.73
N ARG A 20 7.08 8.79 9.24
CA ARG A 20 6.01 9.47 9.99
C ARG A 20 4.76 9.68 9.14
N THR A 21 4.94 10.01 7.87
CA THR A 21 3.78 10.24 7.00
C THR A 21 3.10 8.92 6.63
N ASN A 22 3.86 7.94 6.14
CA ASN A 22 3.27 6.75 5.54
C ASN A 22 2.86 5.70 6.58
N LEU A 23 3.70 5.46 7.61
CA LEU A 23 3.47 4.41 8.60
C LEU A 23 2.74 4.96 9.82
N ASP A 24 3.19 6.07 10.41
CA ASP A 24 2.49 6.65 11.56
C ASP A 24 1.12 7.20 11.14
N GLY A 25 0.97 7.66 9.88
CA GLY A 25 -0.34 8.02 9.33
C GLY A 25 -1.37 6.89 9.40
N PHE A 26 -0.96 5.65 9.12
CA PHE A 26 -1.83 4.48 9.31
C PHE A 26 -2.18 4.29 10.78
N TYR A 27 -1.20 4.31 11.68
CA TYR A 27 -1.43 4.13 13.11
C TYR A 27 -2.38 5.21 13.66
N ASN A 28 -2.07 6.48 13.40
CA ASN A 28 -2.82 7.64 13.90
C ASN A 28 -4.24 7.71 13.35
N THR A 29 -4.50 7.11 12.19
CA THR A 29 -5.85 7.04 11.61
C THR A 29 -6.61 5.82 12.13
N VAL A 30 -6.00 4.63 12.07
CA VAL A 30 -6.70 3.37 12.32
C VAL A 30 -6.87 3.10 13.81
N ASN A 31 -5.83 3.34 14.62
CA ASN A 31 -5.87 3.04 16.06
C ASN A 31 -7.08 3.65 16.79
N PRO A 32 -7.38 4.97 16.67
CA PRO A 32 -8.53 5.55 17.35
C PRO A 32 -9.89 5.06 16.82
N LEU A 33 -9.95 4.53 15.59
CA LEU A 33 -11.18 4.05 14.97
C LEU A 33 -11.51 2.59 15.31
N VAL A 34 -10.52 1.77 15.69
CA VAL A 34 -10.72 0.34 15.93
C VAL A 34 -11.76 0.06 17.02
N MET A 35 -11.66 0.70 18.19
CA MET A 35 -12.62 0.47 19.28
C MET A 35 -14.05 0.94 18.93
N PRO A 36 -14.25 2.13 18.33
CA PRO A 36 -15.54 2.52 17.75
C PRO A 36 -16.11 1.52 16.73
N MET A 37 -15.28 0.99 15.81
CA MET A 37 -15.74 -0.02 14.85
C MET A 37 -16.18 -1.32 15.54
N ILE A 38 -15.42 -1.77 16.53
CA ILE A 38 -15.77 -2.97 17.32
C ILE A 38 -17.08 -2.76 18.08
N SER A 39 -17.29 -1.58 18.67
CA SER A 39 -18.46 -1.30 19.50
C SER A 39 -19.77 -1.22 18.70
N GLN A 40 -19.71 -0.84 17.43
CA GLN A 40 -20.87 -0.83 16.53
C GLN A 40 -21.42 -2.22 16.23
N ARG A 41 -20.58 -3.28 16.31
CA ARG A 41 -20.96 -4.68 16.04
C ARG A 41 -21.54 -4.94 14.64
N GLN A 42 -21.28 -4.04 13.69
CA GLN A 42 -21.75 -4.16 12.30
C GLN A 42 -20.70 -4.79 11.36
N GLY A 43 -19.50 -5.08 11.88
CA GLY A 43 -18.36 -5.47 11.05
C GLY A 43 -17.65 -4.24 10.48
N GLY A 44 -16.88 -4.44 9.42
CA GLY A 44 -16.20 -3.33 8.75
C GLY A 44 -15.13 -3.77 7.76
N ARG A 45 -14.47 -2.78 7.16
CA ARG A 45 -13.42 -2.97 6.16
C ARG A 45 -12.34 -1.92 6.41
N ILE A 46 -11.09 -2.35 6.48
CA ILE A 46 -9.91 -1.48 6.57
C ILE A 46 -8.98 -1.85 5.43
N ILE A 47 -8.77 -0.94 4.48
CA ILE A 47 -7.90 -1.18 3.33
C ILE A 47 -6.75 -0.18 3.39
N ALA A 48 -5.53 -0.69 3.57
CA ALA A 48 -4.33 0.13 3.49
C ALA A 48 -3.73 0.10 2.09
N VAL A 49 -3.14 1.20 1.63
CA VAL A 49 -2.46 1.28 0.33
C VAL A 49 -0.95 1.21 0.55
N SER A 50 -0.36 0.06 0.21
CA SER A 50 1.09 -0.15 0.15
C SER A 50 1.61 0.19 -1.25
N SER A 51 2.54 -0.61 -1.78
CA SER A 51 3.19 -0.45 -3.08
C SER A 51 4.00 -1.73 -3.38
N VAL A 52 4.24 -2.02 -4.67
CA VAL A 52 5.23 -3.03 -5.08
C VAL A 52 6.61 -2.79 -4.46
N SER A 53 7.01 -1.53 -4.24
CA SER A 53 8.27 -1.21 -3.54
C SER A 53 8.29 -1.75 -2.11
N GLY A 54 7.14 -1.86 -1.44
CA GLY A 54 7.02 -2.48 -0.12
C GLY A 54 7.12 -4.00 -0.12
N ILE A 55 7.03 -4.64 -1.30
CA ILE A 55 7.09 -6.10 -1.45
C ILE A 55 8.50 -6.52 -1.90
N ILE A 56 8.98 -5.94 -3.00
CA ILE A 56 10.24 -6.33 -3.63
C ILE A 56 11.40 -5.38 -3.33
N GLY A 57 11.13 -4.22 -2.74
CA GLY A 57 12.09 -3.12 -2.63
C GLY A 57 12.25 -2.37 -3.95
N ASN A 58 12.74 -1.14 -3.86
CA ASN A 58 13.13 -0.36 -5.04
C ASN A 58 14.40 0.46 -4.74
N ARG A 59 15.27 0.60 -5.76
CA ARG A 59 16.52 1.34 -5.63
C ARG A 59 16.21 2.81 -5.34
N GLY A 60 16.92 3.40 -4.38
CA GLY A 60 16.71 4.79 -3.97
C GLY A 60 15.51 5.00 -3.03
N GLN A 61 14.75 3.95 -2.74
CA GLN A 61 13.51 4.01 -1.97
C GLN A 61 13.60 3.21 -0.66
N VAL A 62 14.74 3.20 0.03
CA VAL A 62 14.88 2.39 1.26
C VAL A 62 13.88 2.82 2.34
N ASN A 63 13.75 4.12 2.58
CA ASN A 63 12.73 4.72 3.45
C ASN A 63 11.29 4.38 3.00
N TYR A 64 10.97 4.60 1.73
CA TYR A 64 9.64 4.37 1.20
C TYR A 64 9.26 2.88 1.22
N SER A 65 10.14 2.00 0.73
CA SER A 65 9.98 0.54 0.75
C SER A 65 9.80 0.04 2.18
N ALA A 66 10.62 0.51 3.13
CA ALA A 66 10.46 0.16 4.55
C ALA A 66 9.10 0.60 5.10
N SER A 67 8.66 1.83 4.82
CA SER A 67 7.35 2.32 5.26
C SER A 67 6.19 1.49 4.70
N LYS A 68 6.28 1.10 3.42
CA LYS A 68 5.24 0.35 2.70
C LYS A 68 5.23 -1.14 3.08
N ALA A 69 6.40 -1.73 3.36
CA ALA A 69 6.52 -3.05 3.95
C ALA A 69 5.98 -3.08 5.39
N GLY A 70 6.25 -2.03 6.17
CA GLY A 70 5.71 -1.85 7.52
C GLY A 70 4.18 -1.88 7.54
N LEU A 71 3.53 -1.21 6.59
CA LEU A 71 2.07 -1.26 6.42
C LEU A 71 1.56 -2.68 6.16
N ILE A 72 2.26 -3.47 5.34
CA ILE A 72 1.90 -4.87 5.08
C ILE A 72 1.95 -5.67 6.39
N GLY A 73 3.00 -5.49 7.19
CA GLY A 73 3.13 -6.11 8.50
C GLY A 73 1.98 -5.73 9.45
N ALA A 74 1.70 -4.44 9.57
CA ALA A 74 0.65 -3.91 10.43
C ALA A 74 -0.74 -4.43 10.03
N VAL A 75 -1.08 -4.42 8.73
CA VAL A 75 -2.32 -5.00 8.19
C VAL A 75 -2.44 -6.47 8.53
N LYS A 76 -1.37 -7.25 8.30
CA LYS A 76 -1.40 -8.71 8.52
C LYS A 76 -1.59 -9.07 9.99
N ALA A 77 -1.05 -8.27 10.91
CA ALA A 77 -1.25 -8.43 12.34
C ALA A 77 -2.69 -8.06 12.74
N LEU A 78 -3.12 -6.84 12.39
CA LEU A 78 -4.43 -6.31 12.77
C LEU A 78 -5.60 -7.15 12.22
N ALA A 79 -5.45 -7.71 11.01
CA ALA A 79 -6.43 -8.61 10.41
C ALA A 79 -6.79 -9.80 11.32
N VAL A 80 -5.80 -10.36 12.03
CA VAL A 80 -6.00 -11.52 12.90
C VAL A 80 -6.78 -11.13 14.16
N GLU A 81 -6.50 -9.96 14.72
CA GLU A 81 -7.17 -9.43 15.91
C GLU A 81 -8.65 -9.12 15.64
N LEU A 82 -8.95 -8.56 14.47
CA LEU A 82 -10.28 -8.04 14.14
C LEU A 82 -11.20 -9.03 13.41
N ALA A 83 -10.68 -10.15 12.89
CA ALA A 83 -11.46 -11.12 12.12
C ALA A 83 -12.72 -11.62 12.86
N LYS A 84 -12.60 -11.93 14.17
CA LYS A 84 -13.73 -12.37 15.01
C LYS A 84 -14.81 -11.31 15.22
N ARG A 85 -14.56 -10.06 14.81
CA ARG A 85 -15.50 -8.93 14.86
C ARG A 85 -16.12 -8.63 13.50
N LYS A 86 -15.94 -9.50 12.50
CA LYS A 86 -16.40 -9.31 11.12
C LYS A 86 -15.81 -8.06 10.44
N ILE A 87 -14.64 -7.63 10.90
CA ILE A 87 -13.87 -6.55 10.29
C ILE A 87 -12.75 -7.19 9.49
N THR A 88 -12.72 -6.97 8.17
CA THR A 88 -11.59 -7.42 7.34
C THR A 88 -10.55 -6.32 7.24
N VAL A 89 -9.28 -6.71 7.20
CA VAL A 89 -8.15 -5.79 7.06
C VAL A 89 -7.27 -6.32 5.94
N ASN A 90 -7.13 -5.55 4.87
CA ASN A 90 -6.36 -5.93 3.69
C ASN A 90 -5.46 -4.78 3.24
N CYS A 91 -4.56 -5.11 2.33
CA CYS A 91 -3.66 -4.17 1.72
C CYS A 91 -3.72 -4.29 0.19
N VAL A 92 -3.74 -3.16 -0.51
CA VAL A 92 -3.52 -3.09 -1.96
C VAL A 92 -2.13 -2.54 -2.22
N ALA A 93 -1.37 -3.19 -3.10
CA ALA A 93 0.00 -2.83 -3.46
C ALA A 93 0.09 -2.48 -4.96
N PRO A 94 -0.15 -1.22 -5.34
CA PRO A 94 -0.06 -0.80 -6.73
C PRO A 94 1.38 -0.88 -7.28
N GLY A 95 1.48 -1.19 -8.57
CA GLY A 95 2.68 -1.01 -9.38
C GLY A 95 2.79 0.42 -9.91
N LEU A 96 3.24 0.57 -11.16
CA LEU A 96 3.28 1.86 -11.83
C LEU A 96 1.87 2.25 -12.32
N ILE A 97 1.31 3.30 -11.72
CA ILE A 97 -0.02 3.84 -12.02
C ILE A 97 0.14 5.25 -12.57
N ASP A 98 -0.60 5.56 -13.63
CA ASP A 98 -0.64 6.87 -14.28
C ASP A 98 -1.26 7.91 -13.34
N THR A 99 -0.38 8.66 -12.66
CA THR A 99 -0.69 9.69 -11.68
C THR A 99 0.37 10.79 -11.75
N GLU A 100 0.10 11.96 -11.18
CA GLU A 100 1.08 13.06 -11.07
C GLU A 100 2.38 12.64 -10.35
N MET A 101 2.37 11.59 -9.53
CA MET A 101 3.57 11.03 -8.90
C MET A 101 4.48 10.25 -9.85
N ALA A 102 4.02 9.90 -11.05
CA ALA A 102 4.73 9.03 -12.00
C ALA A 102 5.58 9.81 -13.02
N GLU A 103 6.13 10.98 -12.64
CA GLU A 103 7.11 11.70 -13.44
C GLU A 103 8.46 10.95 -13.44
N LEU A 104 8.55 9.89 -14.24
CA LEU A 104 9.79 9.21 -14.56
C LEU A 104 10.40 9.84 -15.81
N ASP A 105 11.73 9.92 -15.84
CA ASP A 105 12.42 10.20 -17.10
C ASP A 105 12.17 9.08 -18.13
N GLU A 106 12.38 9.40 -19.41
CA GLU A 106 12.07 8.47 -20.51
C GLU A 106 12.82 7.13 -20.40
N PHE A 107 14.04 7.15 -19.86
CA PHE A 107 14.85 5.95 -19.68
C PHE A 107 14.30 5.07 -18.56
N ALA A 108 13.96 5.65 -17.41
CA ALA A 108 13.33 4.97 -16.29
C ALA A 108 11.95 4.41 -16.68
N MET A 109 11.15 5.18 -17.43
CA MET A 109 9.87 4.73 -17.95
C MET A 109 10.02 3.53 -18.89
N LYS A 110 11.00 3.56 -19.79
CA LYS A 110 11.29 2.44 -20.70
C LYS A 110 11.69 1.16 -19.95
N ILE A 111 12.52 1.29 -18.91
CA ILE A 111 12.89 0.16 -18.05
C ILE A 111 11.65 -0.40 -17.33
N ALA A 112 10.82 0.47 -16.75
CA ALA A 112 9.61 0.06 -16.05
C ALA A 112 8.63 -0.67 -16.98
N MET A 113 8.45 -0.20 -18.22
CA MET A 113 7.58 -0.86 -19.21
C MET A 113 8.06 -2.28 -19.56
N ASN A 114 9.38 -2.50 -19.66
CA ASN A 114 9.92 -3.85 -19.88
C ASN A 114 9.65 -4.82 -18.73
N MET A 115 9.46 -4.29 -17.50
CA MET A 115 9.11 -5.10 -16.34
C MET A 115 7.61 -5.39 -16.23
N ILE A 116 6.75 -4.69 -16.98
CA ILE A 116 5.29 -4.84 -16.89
C ILE A 116 4.82 -5.67 -18.10
N PRO A 117 4.40 -6.94 -17.91
CA PRO A 117 3.89 -7.79 -18.99
C PRO A 117 2.73 -7.18 -19.79
N MET A 118 1.86 -6.39 -19.14
CA MET A 118 0.76 -5.69 -19.82
C MET A 118 1.21 -4.50 -20.69
N GLN A 119 2.50 -4.12 -20.67
CA GLN A 119 3.11 -3.08 -21.52
C GLN A 119 2.41 -1.72 -21.45
N ARG A 120 1.88 -1.37 -20.28
CA ARG A 120 1.27 -0.07 -20.00
C ARG A 120 1.30 0.23 -18.52
N THR A 121 1.16 1.51 -18.17
CA THR A 121 0.81 1.93 -16.82
C THR A 121 -0.61 1.50 -16.47
N GLY A 122 -0.84 1.21 -15.18
CA GLY A 122 -2.19 1.05 -14.65
C GLY A 122 -2.88 2.41 -14.52
N LYS A 123 -4.20 2.42 -14.43
CA LYS A 123 -4.99 3.63 -14.15
C LYS A 123 -5.46 3.68 -12.69
N PRO A 124 -5.67 4.87 -12.11
CA PRO A 124 -6.21 4.99 -10.74
C PRO A 124 -7.51 4.20 -10.53
N GLU A 125 -8.37 4.14 -11.54
CA GLU A 125 -9.65 3.44 -11.50
C GLU A 125 -9.47 1.92 -11.37
N GLU A 126 -8.37 1.36 -11.88
CA GLU A 126 -8.08 -0.07 -11.77
C GLU A 126 -7.69 -0.45 -10.34
N VAL A 127 -6.98 0.43 -9.64
CA VAL A 127 -6.70 0.27 -8.20
C VAL A 127 -7.98 0.46 -7.39
N ALA A 128 -8.77 1.49 -7.73
CA ALA A 128 -10.04 1.78 -7.07
C ALA A 128 -11.04 0.63 -7.23
N GLY A 129 -11.06 -0.06 -8.38
CA GLY A 129 -11.89 -1.23 -8.62
C GLY A 129 -11.60 -2.37 -7.63
N VAL A 130 -10.32 -2.65 -7.38
CA VAL A 130 -9.93 -3.66 -6.38
C VAL A 130 -10.31 -3.22 -4.97
N ILE A 131 -10.08 -1.96 -4.61
CA ILE A 131 -10.49 -1.43 -3.30
C ILE A 131 -12.01 -1.51 -3.14
N SER A 132 -12.78 -1.14 -4.16
CA SER A 132 -14.25 -1.21 -4.16
C SER A 132 -14.74 -2.64 -3.93
N PHE A 133 -14.14 -3.63 -4.61
CA PHE A 133 -14.42 -5.04 -4.35
C PHE A 133 -14.10 -5.40 -2.89
N LEU A 134 -12.94 -5.03 -2.36
CA LEU A 134 -12.57 -5.34 -0.97
C LEU A 134 -13.47 -4.66 0.07
N MET A 135 -14.08 -3.52 -0.28
CA MET A 135 -15.05 -2.82 0.56
C MET A 135 -16.46 -3.43 0.50
N SER A 136 -16.74 -4.30 -0.49
CA SER A 136 -18.05 -4.92 -0.69
C SER A 136 -18.34 -6.09 0.26
N ASP A 137 -19.58 -6.58 0.22
CA ASP A 137 -20.00 -7.80 0.93
C ASP A 137 -19.48 -9.08 0.28
N ASP A 138 -19.23 -9.06 -1.04
CA ASP A 138 -18.64 -10.20 -1.76
C ASP A 138 -17.23 -10.54 -1.24
N ALA A 139 -16.51 -9.54 -0.73
CA ALA A 139 -15.20 -9.71 -0.11
C ALA A 139 -15.25 -9.97 1.41
N SER A 140 -16.42 -10.31 1.98
CA SER A 140 -16.58 -10.52 3.43
C SER A 140 -15.71 -11.65 4.01
N TYR A 141 -15.20 -12.55 3.16
CA TYR A 141 -14.27 -13.61 3.54
C TYR A 141 -12.81 -13.36 3.08
N VAL A 142 -12.53 -12.16 2.56
CA VAL A 142 -11.18 -11.75 2.15
C VAL A 142 -10.61 -10.86 3.25
N THR A 143 -9.67 -11.39 4.03
CA THR A 143 -8.92 -10.64 5.04
C THR A 143 -7.45 -11.08 5.06
N ARG A 144 -6.57 -10.23 5.58
CA ARG A 144 -5.12 -10.47 5.69
C ARG A 144 -4.40 -10.58 4.34
N GLN A 145 -5.02 -10.12 3.26
CA GLN A 145 -4.45 -10.20 1.92
C GLN A 145 -3.63 -8.96 1.57
N VAL A 146 -2.61 -9.18 0.73
CA VAL A 146 -1.87 -8.13 0.03
C VAL A 146 -2.11 -8.38 -1.45
N ILE A 147 -2.88 -7.50 -2.09
CA ILE A 147 -3.28 -7.67 -3.49
C ILE A 147 -2.52 -6.67 -4.35
N SER A 148 -1.73 -7.17 -5.30
CA SER A 148 -0.96 -6.33 -6.22
C SER A 148 -1.79 -5.93 -7.43
N VAL A 149 -1.76 -4.64 -7.77
CA VAL A 149 -2.38 -4.09 -9.00
C VAL A 149 -1.27 -3.46 -9.82
N ASN A 150 -0.60 -4.27 -10.65
CA ASN A 150 0.70 -3.91 -11.21
C ASN A 150 0.94 -4.40 -12.65
N GLY A 151 -0.10 -4.91 -13.34
CA GLY A 151 0.02 -5.40 -14.71
C GLY A 151 0.97 -6.60 -14.90
N GLY A 152 1.21 -7.39 -13.84
CA GLY A 152 2.06 -8.58 -13.86
C GLY A 152 3.54 -8.33 -13.55
N MET A 153 3.87 -7.16 -12.98
CA MET A 153 5.27 -6.74 -12.74
C MET A 153 6.07 -7.67 -11.81
N ILE A 154 5.39 -8.34 -10.87
CA ILE A 154 5.97 -9.27 -9.89
C ILE A 154 5.07 -10.47 -9.69
#